data_AF-A0A954I1W4-F1
#
_entry.id   AF-A0A954I1W4-F1
#
_cell.length_a   1.000
_cell.length_b   1.000
_cell.length_c   1.000
_cell.angle_alpha   90.00
_cell.angle_beta   90.00
_cell.angle_gamma   90.00
#
_symmetry.space_group_name_H-M   'P 1'
#
loop_
_entity.id
_entity.type
_entity.pdbx_description
1 polymer ?
#
loop_
_entity_poly.entity_id
_entity_poly.type
_entity_poly.pdbx_seq_one_letter_code
_entity_poly.pdbx_strand_id
1 'polypeptide(L)'
;SSYERGTQAASLDALLPPVVLRAIRAGLPIIDQKWRGAFLKDATLVGPEMRGSSPVRIDRDPLTRETPGFRGLYPVGEGAGYAGGIVSAAVDGLRTAREIVRNHARIED
;
A
#
# COMPACT_ATOMS: atom_id res chain seq x y z
N SER A 1 -15.73 1.24 -19.51
CA SER A 1 -14.66 0.97 -18.54
C SER A 1 -13.34 1.47 -19.14
N SER A 2 -12.46 2.07 -18.33
CA SER A 2 -11.09 2.43 -18.76
C SER A 2 -10.10 1.26 -18.66
N TYR A 3 -10.53 0.10 -18.14
CA TYR A 3 -9.69 -1.08 -18.01
C TYR A 3 -9.48 -1.78 -19.36
N GLU A 4 -8.25 -1.71 -19.89
CA GLU A 4 -7.92 -2.12 -21.27
C GLU A 4 -8.08 -3.62 -21.56
N ARG A 5 -8.00 -4.48 -20.54
CA ARG A 5 -8.12 -5.94 -20.72
C ARG A 5 -9.57 -6.42 -20.84
N GLY A 6 -10.53 -5.49 -20.85
CA GLY A 6 -11.96 -5.81 -20.88
C GLY A 6 -12.50 -6.26 -19.52
N THR A 7 -13.81 -6.35 -19.41
CA THR A 7 -14.49 -6.71 -18.16
C THR A 7 -15.56 -7.77 -18.41
N GLN A 8 -15.70 -8.73 -17.50
CA GLN A 8 -16.80 -9.68 -17.47
C GLN A 8 -17.67 -9.41 -16.25
N ALA A 9 -18.98 -9.35 -16.46
CA ALA A 9 -19.93 -9.20 -15.35
C ALA A 9 -19.92 -10.47 -14.48
N ALA A 10 -19.78 -10.29 -13.17
CA ALA A 10 -19.78 -11.36 -12.19
C ALA A 10 -20.37 -10.86 -10.87
N SER A 11 -20.88 -11.78 -10.05
CA SER A 11 -21.33 -11.43 -8.70
C SER A 11 -20.12 -11.21 -7.78
N LEU A 12 -20.08 -10.06 -7.10
CA LEU A 12 -19.06 -9.78 -6.09
C LEU A 12 -19.13 -10.74 -4.90
N ASP A 13 -20.31 -11.32 -4.61
CA ASP A 13 -20.49 -12.29 -3.53
C ASP A 13 -19.62 -13.55 -3.72
N ALA A 14 -19.30 -13.89 -4.97
CA ALA A 14 -18.44 -15.03 -5.29
C ALA A 14 -16.94 -14.69 -5.26
N LEU A 15 -16.57 -13.40 -5.23
CA LEU A 15 -15.20 -12.93 -5.44
C LEU A 15 -14.57 -12.34 -4.18
N LEU A 16 -15.36 -11.79 -3.28
CA LEU A 16 -14.86 -11.01 -2.14
C LEU A 16 -15.22 -11.67 -0.80
N PRO A 17 -14.36 -11.55 0.22
CA PRO A 17 -14.68 -12.00 1.56
C PRO A 17 -15.94 -11.32 2.14
N PRO A 18 -16.75 -12.00 2.96
CA PRO A 18 -17.98 -11.44 3.53
C PRO A 18 -17.79 -10.12 4.27
N VAL A 19 -16.64 -9.92 4.93
CA VAL A 19 -16.33 -8.67 5.64
C VAL A 19 -16.18 -7.48 4.68
N VAL A 20 -15.56 -7.70 3.52
CA VAL A 20 -15.38 -6.67 2.49
C VAL A 20 -16.74 -6.34 1.86
N LEU A 21 -17.54 -7.36 1.55
CA LEU A 21 -18.89 -7.17 0.99
C LEU A 21 -19.79 -6.36 1.92
N ARG A 22 -19.77 -6.63 3.23
CA ARG A 22 -20.51 -5.85 4.22
C ARG A 22 -20.05 -4.38 4.22
N ALA A 23 -18.75 -4.14 4.18
CA ALA A 23 -18.20 -2.78 4.15
C ALA A 23 -18.61 -2.03 2.87
N ILE A 24 -18.56 -2.68 1.70
CA ILE A 24 -18.98 -2.09 0.42
C ILE A 24 -20.48 -1.75 0.45
N ARG A 25 -21.33 -2.69 0.88
CA ARG A 25 -22.79 -2.51 0.98
C ARG A 25 -23.18 -1.37 1.92
N ALA A 26 -22.41 -1.16 2.99
CA ALA A 26 -22.63 -0.05 3.92
C ALA A 26 -22.06 1.29 3.40
N GLY A 27 -20.88 1.26 2.76
CA GLY A 27 -20.14 2.45 2.36
C GLY A 27 -20.65 3.13 1.09
N LEU A 28 -20.99 2.34 0.06
CA LEU A 28 -21.42 2.91 -1.23
C LEU A 28 -22.66 3.82 -1.12
N PRO A 29 -23.73 3.47 -0.37
CA PRO A 29 -24.87 4.37 -0.19
C PRO A 29 -24.51 5.70 0.47
N ILE A 30 -23.56 5.69 1.42
CA ILE A 30 -23.08 6.91 2.09
C ILE A 30 -22.36 7.82 1.09
N ILE A 31 -21.53 7.24 0.22
CA ILE A 31 -20.86 7.99 -0.84
C ILE A 31 -21.90 8.53 -1.81
N ASP A 32 -22.85 7.71 -2.25
CA ASP A 32 -23.89 8.11 -3.20
C ASP A 32 -24.75 9.28 -2.68
N GLN A 33 -25.11 9.26 -1.39
CA GLN A 33 -25.83 10.35 -0.75
C GLN A 33 -25.07 11.68 -0.82
N LYS A 34 -23.74 11.67 -0.62
CA LYS A 34 -22.89 12.88 -0.74
C LYS A 34 -22.92 13.47 -2.15
N TRP A 35 -23.23 12.64 -3.15
CA TRP A 35 -23.37 13.01 -4.56
C TRP A 35 -24.83 13.06 -5.01
N ARG A 36 -25.78 13.21 -4.08
CA ARG A 36 -27.22 13.35 -4.37
C ARG A 36 -27.80 12.19 -5.21
N GLY A 37 -27.26 10.98 -5.06
CA GLY A 37 -27.70 9.80 -5.79
C GLY A 37 -27.16 9.67 -7.22
N ALA A 38 -26.26 10.58 -7.64
CA ALA A 38 -25.72 10.58 -8.99
C ALA A 38 -24.46 9.71 -9.14
N PHE A 39 -23.87 9.23 -8.05
CA PHE A 39 -22.59 8.52 -8.10
C PHE A 39 -22.75 7.07 -8.54
N LEU A 40 -23.77 6.35 -8.05
CA LEU A 40 -23.91 4.91 -8.30
C LEU A 40 -24.72 4.54 -9.54
N LYS A 41 -25.58 5.42 -10.05
CA LYS A 41 -26.59 5.09 -11.08
C LYS A 41 -26.02 4.35 -12.29
N ASP A 42 -24.87 4.81 -12.78
CA ASP A 42 -24.18 4.25 -13.96
C ASP A 42 -22.76 3.77 -13.60
N ALA A 43 -22.49 3.55 -12.31
CA ALA A 43 -21.18 3.13 -11.84
C ALA A 43 -20.90 1.66 -12.14
N THR A 44 -19.66 1.37 -12.51
CA THR A 44 -19.15 0.00 -12.61
C THR A 44 -18.15 -0.25 -11.49
N LEU A 45 -18.40 -1.26 -10.67
CA LEU A 45 -17.40 -1.80 -9.76
C LEU A 45 -16.50 -2.76 -10.54
N VAL A 46 -15.32 -2.29 -10.91
CA VAL A 46 -14.27 -3.13 -11.49
C VAL A 46 -13.61 -3.91 -10.35
N GLY A 47 -13.11 -5.13 -10.64
CA GLY A 47 -12.60 -6.09 -9.66
C GLY A 47 -11.60 -5.53 -8.63
N PRO A 48 -11.22 -6.35 -7.63
CA PRO A 48 -10.48 -5.86 -6.47
C PRO A 48 -9.09 -5.33 -6.82
N GLU A 49 -8.73 -4.19 -6.24
CA GLU A 49 -7.37 -3.67 -6.23
C GLU A 49 -6.59 -4.30 -5.07
N MET A 50 -5.77 -5.31 -5.37
CA MET A 50 -5.12 -6.15 -4.35
C MET A 50 -3.72 -5.67 -3.94
N ARG A 51 -3.16 -4.64 -4.60
CA ARG A 51 -1.79 -4.16 -4.37
C ARG A 51 -1.78 -2.73 -3.87
N GLY A 52 -2.51 -2.47 -2.78
CA GLY A 52 -2.54 -1.15 -2.14
C GLY A 52 -1.37 -0.86 -1.19
N SER A 53 -0.75 -1.90 -0.62
CA SER A 53 0.44 -1.81 0.23
C SER A 53 1.11 -3.18 0.37
N SER A 54 2.32 -3.24 0.93
CA SER A 54 2.97 -4.53 1.18
C SER A 54 2.18 -5.36 2.19
N PRO A 55 1.94 -6.66 1.91
CA PRO A 55 1.26 -7.57 2.83
C PRO A 55 2.16 -8.01 3.99
N VAL A 56 3.44 -7.63 3.97
CA VAL A 56 4.43 -8.00 4.97
C VAL A 56 5.21 -6.78 5.43
N ARG A 57 5.77 -6.88 6.62
CA ARG A 57 6.78 -5.95 7.12
C ARG A 57 8.04 -6.72 7.42
N ILE A 58 9.15 -6.31 6.83
CA ILE A 58 10.45 -6.92 7.08
C ILE A 58 11.05 -6.18 8.27
N ASP A 59 11.27 -6.87 9.38
CA ASP A 59 11.72 -6.22 10.60
C ASP A 59 13.08 -5.53 10.41
N ARG A 60 13.17 -4.31 10.91
CA ARG A 60 14.42 -3.55 11.02
C ARG A 60 14.40 -2.71 12.29
N ASP A 61 15.58 -2.54 12.88
CA ASP A 61 15.75 -1.69 14.04
C ASP A 61 15.35 -0.23 13.72
N PRO A 62 14.57 0.45 14.56
CA PRO A 62 14.10 1.81 14.29
C PRO A 62 15.22 2.85 14.15
N LEU A 63 16.34 2.65 14.85
CA LEU A 63 17.47 3.58 14.91
C LEU A 63 18.52 3.22 13.86
N THR A 64 19.03 1.98 13.88
CA THR A 64 20.11 1.56 12.97
C THR A 64 19.58 1.26 11.57
N ARG A 65 18.27 1.02 11.43
CA ARG A 65 17.57 0.68 10.17
C ARG A 65 17.92 -0.69 9.61
N GLU A 66 18.72 -1.46 10.33
CA GLU A 66 19.23 -2.77 9.95
C GLU A 66 18.32 -3.89 10.47
N THR A 67 18.26 -5.01 9.75
CA THR A 67 17.51 -6.18 10.18
C THR A 67 18.19 -6.85 11.38
N PRO A 68 17.51 -7.08 12.51
CA PRO A 68 18.08 -7.80 13.64
C PRO A 68 18.62 -9.18 13.22
N GLY A 69 19.88 -9.47 13.54
CA GLY A 69 20.52 -10.75 13.20
C GLY A 69 21.09 -10.84 11.77
N PHE A 70 20.89 -9.84 10.91
CA PHE A 70 21.39 -9.83 9.53
C PHE A 70 22.14 -8.54 9.23
N ARG A 71 23.45 -8.55 9.49
CA ARG A 71 24.30 -7.39 9.25
C ARG A 71 24.35 -7.03 7.75
N GLY A 72 24.23 -5.75 7.45
CA GLY A 72 24.23 -5.18 6.10
C GLY A 72 22.86 -5.17 5.42
N LEU A 73 21.80 -5.71 6.05
CA LEU A 73 20.47 -5.78 5.45
C LEU A 73 19.57 -4.64 5.94
N TYR A 74 19.18 -3.75 5.01
CA TYR A 74 18.38 -2.57 5.28
C TYR A 74 17.08 -2.58 4.45
N PRO A 75 15.98 -3.16 4.96
CA PRO A 75 14.70 -3.15 4.28
C PRO A 75 14.18 -1.70 4.17
N VAL A 76 13.76 -1.25 2.99
CA VAL A 76 13.28 0.13 2.77
C VAL A 76 12.06 0.19 1.85
N GLY A 77 11.29 1.27 2.00
CA GLY A 77 10.19 1.60 1.11
C GLY A 77 8.96 0.71 1.29
N GLU A 78 8.09 0.72 0.28
CA GLU A 78 6.78 0.08 0.35
C GLU A 78 6.88 -1.44 0.43
N GLY A 79 7.74 -2.06 -0.39
CA GLY A 79 7.93 -3.51 -0.39
C GLY A 79 8.37 -4.06 0.98
N ALA A 80 9.15 -3.28 1.74
CA ALA A 80 9.56 -3.64 3.09
C ALA A 80 8.51 -3.33 4.18
N GLY A 81 7.39 -2.67 3.82
CA GLY A 81 6.31 -2.32 4.75
C GLY A 81 6.55 -1.01 5.53
N TYR A 82 7.38 -0.09 5.02
CA TYR A 82 7.73 1.17 5.69
C TYR A 82 7.29 2.44 4.96
N ALA A 83 6.60 2.30 3.83
CA ALA A 83 6.06 3.39 3.05
C ALA A 83 4.77 2.94 2.35
N GLY A 84 4.00 3.89 1.81
CA GLY A 84 2.74 3.62 1.10
C GLY A 84 2.54 4.50 -0.13
N GLY A 85 3.63 4.98 -0.72
CA GLY A 85 3.60 5.85 -1.88
C GLY A 85 4.96 6.48 -2.18
N ILE A 86 5.07 7.08 -3.36
CA ILE A 86 6.33 7.57 -3.97
C ILE A 86 7.15 8.41 -2.98
N VAL A 87 6.55 9.49 -2.45
CA VAL A 87 7.24 10.42 -1.55
C VAL A 87 7.68 9.73 -0.26
N SER A 88 6.79 8.94 0.35
CA SER A 88 7.12 8.22 1.59
C SER A 88 8.23 7.19 1.41
N ALA A 89 8.27 6.50 0.26
CA ALA A 89 9.32 5.53 -0.06
C ALA A 89 10.67 6.21 -0.28
N ALA A 90 10.68 7.36 -0.99
CA ALA A 90 11.90 8.15 -1.19
C ALA A 90 12.46 8.68 0.15
N VAL A 91 11.59 9.19 1.03
CA VAL A 91 11.99 9.66 2.37
C VAL A 91 12.53 8.50 3.23
N ASP A 92 11.90 7.33 3.16
CA ASP A 92 12.35 6.13 3.86
C ASP A 92 13.74 5.68 3.38
N GLY A 93 13.98 5.70 2.07
CA GLY A 93 15.28 5.42 1.47
C GLY A 93 16.34 6.42 1.91
N LEU A 94 16.05 7.72 1.84
CA LEU A 94 16.97 8.79 2.25
C LEU A 94 17.39 8.65 3.72
N ARG A 95 16.43 8.41 4.63
CA ARG A 95 16.73 8.22 6.05
C ARG A 95 17.63 7.02 6.28
N THR A 96 17.36 5.92 5.61
CA THR A 96 18.18 4.70 5.72
C THR A 96 19.58 4.91 5.18
N ALA A 97 19.71 5.57 4.02
CA ALA A 97 21.01 5.92 3.45
C ALA A 97 21.83 6.80 4.41
N ARG A 98 21.21 7.76 5.11
CA ARG A 98 21.88 8.59 6.12
C ARG A 98 22.41 7.76 7.30
N GLU A 99 21.68 6.76 7.75
CA GLU A 99 22.15 5.87 8.82
C GLU A 99 23.29 4.96 8.36
N ILE A 100 23.21 4.45 7.12
CA ILE A 100 24.31 3.67 6.52
C ILE A 100 25.58 4.52 6.46
N VAL A 101 25.49 5.75 5.96
CA VAL A 101 26.63 6.69 5.90
C VAL A 101 27.16 6.98 7.31
N ARG A 102 26.29 7.28 8.28
CA ARG A 102 26.72 7.55 9.67
C ARG A 102 27.52 6.40 10.28
N ASN A 103 27.14 5.16 9.99
CA ASN A 103 27.74 3.99 10.60
C ASN A 103 28.99 3.47 9.88
N HIS A 104 29.12 3.74 8.57
CA HIS A 104 30.14 3.10 7.72
C HIS A 104 31.07 4.08 7.00
N ALA A 105 30.72 5.37 6.89
CA ALA A 105 31.62 6.32 6.24
C ALA A 105 32.85 6.53 7.12
N ARG A 106 34.02 6.41 6.51
CA ARG A 106 35.27 6.87 7.12
C ARG A 106 35.23 8.39 7.09
N ILE A 107 35.26 9.02 8.26
CA ILE A 107 35.54 10.45 8.35
C ILE A 107 37.06 10.54 8.17
N GLU A 108 37.49 11.07 7.03
CA GLU A 108 38.89 11.49 6.88
C GLU A 108 39.09 12.74 7.74
N ASP A 109 40.17 12.77 8.52
CA ASP A 109 40.58 13.89 9.38
C ASP A 109 41.02 15.13 8.58
#